data_AF-A0A6G7XZY3-F1
#
_entry.id   AF-A0A6G7XZY3-F1
#
_cell.length_a   1.000
_cell.length_b   1.000
_cell.length_c   1.000
_cell.angle_alpha   90.00
_cell.angle_beta   90.00
_cell.angle_gamma   90.00
#
_symmetry.space_group_name_H-M   'P 1'
#
loop_
_entity.id
_entity.type
_entity.pdbx_description
1 polymer ?
#
loop_
_entity_poly.entity_id
_entity_poly.type
_entity_poly.pdbx_seq_one_letter_code
_entity_poly.pdbx_strand_id
1 'polypeptide(L)'
;MRHVILFGGSFDPIHYGHLEMAKQALRQRHADELWFIPSKLNPFKTGSSSFEDRVAMIKMMTYGFDSFRVETIENSLPSPSYSIDTVNALRKLHPDTVFDWLIGADQLPRMHEWKSFDTLKEKVNFIVYARDQDIVDSPYPLIVGALMDVSSTAIRNGHTTQTKPSILRYMMEKGLYLEVMIRSRLSEFRAEHVIRVRDLALEIGEHYGLKKETIALAAMCHDLCKEDSLEDLTRAMRASYPDKISLAPAIYHGFAAAHELSTRYYIRNKQVLSAIRGHVTGASHHPLGMILYIADKCERGRPHDNEALIALSKVDLNAAFRQLKRQQAAYEQRKRSTHE
;
A
#
# COMPACT_ATOMS: atom_id res chain seq x y z
N MET A 1 34.01 19.74 9.88
CA MET A 1 32.87 19.86 8.96
C MET A 1 32.20 18.52 8.88
N ARG A 2 30.88 18.47 9.01
CA ARG A 2 30.09 17.23 8.90
C ARG A 2 29.82 16.94 7.43
N HIS A 3 29.88 15.69 7.02
CA HIS A 3 29.59 15.26 5.64
C HIS A 3 28.24 14.54 5.59
N VAL A 4 27.29 15.12 4.88
CA VAL A 4 25.91 14.61 4.78
C VAL A 4 25.55 14.35 3.33
N ILE A 5 24.96 13.18 3.08
CA ILE A 5 24.35 12.86 1.79
C ILE A 5 22.87 13.20 1.83
N LEU A 6 22.41 14.01 0.89
CA LEU A 6 21.00 14.31 0.66
C LEU A 6 20.45 13.33 -0.37
N PHE A 7 19.39 12.61 -0.02
CA PHE A 7 18.73 11.67 -0.90
C PHE A 7 17.26 12.05 -1.10
N GLY A 8 17.01 12.79 -2.18
CA GLY A 8 15.68 13.27 -2.56
C GLY A 8 14.87 12.23 -3.32
N GLY A 9 13.57 12.15 -3.03
CA GLY A 9 12.67 11.23 -3.74
C GLY A 9 11.23 11.31 -3.26
N SER A 10 10.31 10.74 -4.04
CA SER A 10 8.91 10.66 -3.62
C SER A 10 8.71 9.66 -2.49
N PHE A 11 9.42 8.52 -2.52
CA PHE A 11 9.33 7.45 -1.51
C PHE A 11 7.88 6.99 -1.25
N ASP A 12 7.14 6.69 -2.31
CA ASP A 12 5.68 6.45 -2.26
C ASP A 12 5.28 5.00 -2.69
N PRO A 13 5.63 3.95 -1.92
CA PRO A 13 6.35 3.97 -0.64
C PRO A 13 7.87 3.77 -0.80
N ILE A 14 8.62 4.01 0.28
CA ILE A 14 10.03 3.58 0.39
C ILE A 14 10.14 2.03 0.35
N HIS A 15 11.27 1.53 -0.15
CA HIS A 15 11.48 0.10 -0.39
C HIS A 15 12.96 -0.28 -0.29
N TYR A 16 13.27 -1.58 -0.37
CA TYR A 16 14.63 -2.06 -0.14
C TYR A 16 15.65 -1.52 -1.16
N GLY A 17 15.25 -1.28 -2.40
CA GLY A 17 16.12 -0.58 -3.38
C GLY A 17 16.59 0.79 -2.86
N HIS A 18 15.69 1.62 -2.32
CA HIS A 18 16.07 2.91 -1.73
C HIS A 18 17.03 2.76 -0.53
N LEU A 19 16.76 1.77 0.33
CA LEU A 19 17.61 1.49 1.50
C LEU A 19 19.01 1.06 1.08
N GLU A 20 19.13 0.22 0.05
CA GLU A 20 20.42 -0.26 -0.42
C GLU A 20 21.23 0.86 -1.06
N MET A 21 20.63 1.70 -1.90
CA MET A 21 21.30 2.89 -2.45
C MET A 21 21.82 3.80 -1.34
N ALA A 22 21.01 4.04 -0.30
CA ALA A 22 21.41 4.86 0.83
C ALA A 22 22.60 4.27 1.60
N LYS A 23 22.59 2.96 1.86
CA LYS A 23 23.69 2.25 2.55
C LYS A 23 24.98 2.29 1.73
N GLN A 24 24.89 2.06 0.42
CA GLN A 24 26.06 2.09 -0.46
C GLN A 24 26.67 3.47 -0.55
N ALA A 25 25.84 4.51 -0.70
CA ALA A 25 26.30 5.88 -0.76
C ALA A 25 27.02 6.30 0.53
N LEU A 26 26.43 6.02 1.70
CA LEU A 26 27.04 6.32 2.99
C LEU A 26 28.39 5.63 3.16
N ARG A 27 28.46 4.33 2.81
CA ARG A 27 29.69 3.52 2.93
C ARG A 27 30.81 3.99 1.99
N GLN A 28 30.50 4.21 0.71
CA GLN A 28 31.51 4.52 -0.31
C GLN A 28 31.98 5.97 -0.27
N ARG A 29 31.16 6.90 0.24
CA ARG A 29 31.55 8.29 0.45
C ARG A 29 32.18 8.56 1.80
N HIS A 30 32.16 7.57 2.72
CA HIS A 30 32.57 7.75 4.11
C HIS A 30 31.86 8.94 4.78
N ALA A 31 30.58 9.15 4.43
CA ALA A 31 29.79 10.25 4.97
C ALA A 31 29.33 9.93 6.40
N ASP A 32 29.18 10.97 7.22
CA ASP A 32 28.70 10.82 8.60
C ASP A 32 27.23 10.38 8.61
N GLU A 33 26.41 10.96 7.74
CA GLU A 33 24.97 10.71 7.69
C GLU A 33 24.39 10.77 6.28
N LEU A 34 23.20 10.17 6.13
CA LEU A 34 22.35 10.32 4.96
C LEU A 34 20.95 10.78 5.38
N TRP A 35 20.48 11.83 4.71
CA TRP A 35 19.19 12.45 4.96
C TRP A 35 18.25 12.13 3.81
N PHE A 36 17.20 11.37 4.10
CA PHE A 36 16.08 11.18 3.19
C PHE A 36 15.25 12.45 3.14
N ILE A 37 15.05 13.00 1.94
CA ILE A 37 14.28 14.21 1.68
C ILE A 37 13.02 13.83 0.89
N PRO A 38 11.89 13.54 1.56
CA PRO A 38 10.65 13.24 0.87
C PRO A 38 10.14 14.47 0.13
N SER A 39 9.91 14.32 -1.17
CA SER A 39 9.42 15.43 -2.00
C SER A 39 7.92 15.67 -1.83
N LYS A 40 7.47 16.90 -2.07
CA LYS A 40 6.03 17.19 -2.12
C LYS A 40 5.42 16.56 -3.36
N LEU A 41 4.37 15.78 -3.15
CA LEU A 41 3.50 15.28 -4.22
C LEU A 41 2.28 16.20 -4.32
N ASN A 42 1.70 16.30 -5.52
CA ASN A 42 0.43 16.99 -5.68
C ASN A 42 -0.64 16.23 -4.87
N PRO A 43 -1.24 16.84 -3.82
CA PRO A 43 -2.20 16.16 -2.96
C PRO A 43 -3.48 15.73 -3.72
N PHE A 44 -3.76 16.32 -4.88
CA PHE A 44 -4.90 15.98 -5.72
C PHE A 44 -4.61 14.84 -6.72
N LYS A 45 -3.37 14.34 -6.78
CA LYS A 45 -3.04 13.19 -7.64
C LYS A 45 -3.56 11.92 -6.97
N THR A 46 -4.59 11.32 -7.58
CA THR A 46 -5.19 10.06 -7.14
C THR A 46 -4.13 8.95 -7.03
N GLY A 47 -4.22 8.15 -5.97
CA GLY A 47 -3.32 7.01 -5.74
C GLY A 47 -1.97 7.31 -5.10
N SER A 48 -1.71 8.55 -4.66
CA SER A 48 -0.50 8.90 -3.88
C SER A 48 -0.80 8.96 -2.38
N SER A 49 0.19 8.65 -1.54
CA SER A 49 0.05 8.79 -0.08
C SER A 49 0.42 10.19 0.40
N SER A 50 -0.10 10.57 1.57
CA SER A 50 0.16 11.88 2.18
C SER A 50 1.65 12.08 2.46
N PHE A 51 2.09 13.33 2.64
CA PHE A 51 3.48 13.61 3.02
C PHE A 51 3.83 12.93 4.35
N GLU A 52 2.90 12.97 5.30
CA GLU A 52 3.02 12.40 6.64
C GLU A 52 3.13 10.88 6.60
N ASP A 53 2.34 10.21 5.78
CA ASP A 53 2.40 8.75 5.60
C ASP A 53 3.75 8.32 5.00
N ARG A 54 4.27 9.06 4.01
CA ARG A 54 5.58 8.77 3.41
C ARG A 54 6.69 8.97 4.42
N VAL A 55 6.67 10.05 5.19
CA VAL A 55 7.60 10.28 6.29
C VAL A 55 7.54 9.15 7.31
N ALA A 56 6.33 8.69 7.69
CA ALA A 56 6.16 7.56 8.61
C ALA A 56 6.79 6.28 8.06
N MET A 57 6.56 5.96 6.78
CA MET A 57 7.13 4.78 6.13
C MET A 57 8.66 4.87 6.01
N ILE A 58 9.23 6.05 5.72
CA ILE A 58 10.69 6.26 5.71
C ILE A 58 11.25 6.03 7.11
N LYS A 59 10.66 6.60 8.16
CA LYS A 59 11.07 6.36 9.55
C LYS A 59 11.02 4.88 9.94
N MET A 60 10.02 4.13 9.48
CA MET A 60 9.98 2.67 9.68
C MET A 60 11.11 1.96 8.94
N MET A 61 11.43 2.37 7.71
CA MET A 61 12.53 1.80 6.93
C MET A 61 13.88 2.07 7.58
N THR A 62 14.09 3.26 8.13
CA THR A 62 15.38 3.68 8.69
C THR A 62 15.51 3.43 10.20
N TYR A 63 14.46 2.92 10.86
CA TYR A 63 14.53 2.55 12.28
C TYR A 63 15.69 1.58 12.55
N GLY A 64 16.55 1.95 13.51
CA GLY A 64 17.76 1.22 13.88
C GLY A 64 19.04 1.65 13.16
N PHE A 65 18.99 2.67 12.28
CA PHE A 65 20.17 3.23 11.61
C PHE A 65 20.43 4.66 12.11
N ASP A 66 21.38 4.83 13.02
CA ASP A 66 21.72 6.13 13.61
C ASP A 66 22.27 7.14 12.59
N SER A 67 22.87 6.63 11.50
CA SER A 67 23.40 7.44 10.40
C SER A 67 22.32 7.90 9.41
N PHE A 68 21.05 7.50 9.59
CA PHE A 68 19.95 7.88 8.70
C PHE A 68 18.98 8.84 9.37
N ARG A 69 18.70 9.96 8.71
CA ARG A 69 17.74 10.97 9.14
C ARG A 69 16.64 11.14 8.10
N VAL A 70 15.43 11.43 8.56
CA VAL A 70 14.33 11.89 7.69
C VAL A 70 14.23 13.39 7.85
N GLU A 71 14.52 14.12 6.78
CA GLU A 71 14.53 15.58 6.77
C GLU A 71 13.31 16.11 6.01
N THR A 72 12.42 16.76 6.75
CA THR A 72 11.09 17.18 6.28
C THR A 72 11.05 18.64 5.79
N ILE A 73 12.21 19.27 5.60
CA ILE A 73 12.34 20.69 5.24
C ILE A 73 11.44 21.09 4.07
N GLU A 74 11.29 20.22 3.06
CA GLU A 74 10.46 20.50 1.89
C GLU A 74 8.99 20.73 2.23
N ASN A 75 8.49 20.17 3.34
CA ASN A 75 7.12 20.44 3.80
C ASN A 75 6.89 21.94 4.07
N SER A 76 7.94 22.66 4.48
CA SER A 76 7.89 24.10 4.79
C SER A 76 8.20 25.01 3.60
N LEU A 77 8.71 24.47 2.49
CA LEU A 77 9.11 25.23 1.30
C LEU A 77 7.96 25.39 0.29
N PRO A 78 8.01 26.37 -0.63
CA PRO A 78 7.02 26.47 -1.71
C PRO A 78 6.93 25.20 -2.57
N SER A 79 5.74 24.94 -3.12
CA SER A 79 5.52 23.88 -4.12
C SER A 79 5.72 24.43 -5.54
N PRO A 80 6.24 23.64 -6.50
CA PRO A 80 6.75 22.28 -6.34
C PRO A 80 8.12 22.27 -5.64
N SER A 81 8.50 21.10 -5.12
CA SER A 81 9.82 20.88 -4.53
C SER A 81 10.93 21.03 -5.57
N TYR A 82 11.73 22.09 -5.47
CA TYR A 82 12.95 22.27 -6.27
C TYR A 82 14.20 22.05 -5.41
N SER A 83 15.12 21.21 -5.89
CA SER A 83 16.36 20.87 -5.16
C SER A 83 17.19 22.09 -4.75
N ILE A 84 17.20 23.16 -5.57
CA ILE A 84 17.90 24.42 -5.23
C ILE A 84 17.31 25.11 -4.00
N ASP A 85 15.98 25.12 -3.86
CA ASP A 85 15.30 25.75 -2.74
C ASP A 85 15.56 24.95 -1.45
N THR A 86 15.55 23.61 -1.56
CA THR A 86 15.94 22.68 -0.50
C THR A 86 17.38 22.90 -0.04
N VAL A 87 18.36 22.90 -0.96
CA VAL A 87 19.78 23.07 -0.64
C VAL A 87 20.06 24.43 -0.01
N ASN A 88 19.46 25.51 -0.53
CA ASN A 88 19.64 26.85 0.06
C ASN A 88 19.13 26.90 1.51
N ALA A 89 17.97 26.30 1.78
CA ALA A 89 17.41 26.25 3.13
C ALA A 89 18.28 25.40 4.07
N LEU A 90 18.75 24.24 3.62
CA LEU A 90 19.63 23.37 4.41
C LEU A 90 20.97 24.01 4.74
N ARG A 91 21.62 24.65 3.76
CA ARG A 91 22.91 25.34 3.98
C ARG A 91 22.79 26.52 4.95
N LYS A 92 21.64 27.19 4.98
CA LYS A 92 21.36 28.25 5.96
C LYS A 92 21.25 27.69 7.38
N LEU A 93 20.62 26.53 7.53
CA LEU A 93 20.43 25.85 8.84
C LEU A 93 21.68 25.10 9.31
N HIS A 94 22.52 24.67 8.37
CA HIS A 94 23.69 23.83 8.63
C HIS A 94 24.94 24.38 7.90
N PRO A 95 25.46 25.56 8.30
CA PRO A 95 26.56 26.23 7.61
C PRO A 95 27.88 25.43 7.63
N ASP A 96 28.11 24.61 8.66
CA ASP A 96 29.33 23.80 8.83
C ASP A 96 29.22 22.38 8.25
N THR A 97 28.25 22.15 7.36
CA THR A 97 27.98 20.86 6.72
C THR A 97 28.28 20.90 5.23
N VAL A 98 29.02 19.89 4.77
CA VAL A 98 29.24 19.60 3.35
C VAL A 98 28.15 18.65 2.89
N PHE A 99 27.45 19.03 1.82
CA PHE A 99 26.34 18.24 1.28
C PHE A 99 26.74 17.58 -0.04
N ASP A 100 26.59 16.27 -0.09
CA ASP A 100 26.53 15.52 -1.35
C ASP A 100 25.05 15.32 -1.72
N TRP A 101 24.71 15.33 -3.02
CA TRP A 101 23.35 15.09 -3.51
C TRP A 101 23.32 13.79 -4.32
N LEU A 102 22.65 12.76 -3.77
CA LEU A 102 22.55 11.44 -4.38
C LEU A 102 21.42 11.41 -5.41
N ILE A 103 21.76 11.01 -6.64
CA ILE A 103 20.80 10.72 -7.71
C ILE A 103 21.00 9.32 -8.28
N GLY A 104 19.95 8.76 -8.88
CA GLY A 104 20.09 7.60 -9.76
C GLY A 104 20.67 8.00 -11.11
N ALA A 105 21.37 7.07 -11.76
CA ALA A 105 21.92 7.27 -13.10
C ALA A 105 20.88 7.67 -14.16
N ASP A 106 19.60 7.30 -13.97
CA ASP A 106 18.48 7.68 -14.84
C ASP A 106 18.19 9.19 -14.85
N GLN A 107 18.58 9.91 -13.80
CA GLN A 107 18.39 11.36 -13.70
C GLN A 107 19.50 12.15 -14.41
N LEU A 108 20.67 11.53 -14.60
CA LEU A 108 21.87 12.21 -15.09
C LEU A 108 21.68 12.92 -16.44
N PRO A 109 21.04 12.31 -17.47
CA PRO A 109 20.88 12.96 -18.78
C PRO A 109 20.04 14.25 -18.74
N ARG A 110 19.14 14.37 -17.76
CA ARG A 110 18.15 15.47 -17.66
C ARG A 110 18.43 16.44 -16.52
N MET A 111 19.51 16.24 -15.78
CA MET A 111 19.82 17.06 -14.61
C MET A 111 20.07 18.53 -14.96
N HIS A 112 20.54 18.81 -16.18
CA HIS A 112 20.70 20.16 -16.71
C HIS A 112 19.37 20.94 -16.85
N GLU A 113 18.23 20.24 -16.87
CA GLU A 113 16.88 20.84 -16.90
C GLU A 113 16.41 21.28 -15.48
N TRP A 114 17.15 20.94 -14.43
CA TRP A 114 16.76 21.28 -13.06
C TRP A 114 16.81 22.81 -12.85
N LYS A 115 15.83 23.33 -12.10
CA LYS A 115 15.76 24.77 -11.78
C LYS A 115 17.08 25.24 -11.16
N SER A 116 17.71 26.23 -11.79
CA SER A 116 18.97 26.82 -11.35
C SER A 116 20.10 25.80 -11.18
N PHE A 117 20.19 24.82 -12.09
CA PHE A 117 21.18 23.75 -12.04
C PHE A 117 22.63 24.25 -11.90
N ASP A 118 23.04 25.28 -12.63
CA ASP A 118 24.39 25.84 -12.55
C ASP A 118 24.72 26.37 -11.14
N THR A 119 23.74 26.98 -10.47
CA THR A 119 23.89 27.41 -9.08
C THR A 119 23.85 26.22 -8.11
N LEU A 120 23.05 25.20 -8.42
CA LEU A 120 22.92 24.01 -7.58
C LEU A 120 24.21 23.18 -7.56
N LYS A 121 24.85 22.94 -8.72
CA LYS A 121 26.09 22.16 -8.83
C LYS A 121 27.29 22.81 -8.12
N GLU A 122 27.25 24.12 -7.90
CA GLU A 122 28.24 24.84 -7.08
C GLU A 122 27.97 24.70 -5.58
N LYS A 123 26.75 24.31 -5.21
CA LYS A 123 26.29 24.26 -3.81
C LYS A 123 26.36 22.89 -3.16
N VAL A 124 26.40 21.83 -3.94
CA VAL A 124 26.48 20.43 -3.48
C VAL A 124 27.42 19.63 -4.38
N ASN A 125 27.98 18.54 -3.86
CA ASN A 125 28.66 17.57 -4.70
C ASN A 125 27.64 16.54 -5.19
N PHE A 126 27.36 16.49 -6.48
CA PHE A 126 26.52 15.41 -7.01
C PHE A 126 27.26 14.08 -6.93
N ILE A 127 26.54 13.03 -6.53
CA ILE A 127 27.00 11.65 -6.57
C ILE A 127 25.93 10.80 -7.25
N VAL A 128 26.37 9.88 -8.12
CA VAL A 128 25.47 9.12 -8.99
C VAL A 128 25.49 7.66 -8.59
N TYR A 129 24.33 7.12 -8.23
CA TYR A 129 24.17 5.68 -8.05
C TYR A 129 24.11 5.00 -9.42
N ALA A 130 25.14 4.23 -9.72
CA ALA A 130 25.25 3.38 -10.89
C ALA A 130 25.09 1.91 -10.48
N ARG A 131 24.40 1.15 -11.31
CA ARG A 131 24.22 -0.29 -11.09
C ARG A 131 25.51 -0.99 -11.46
N ASP A 132 25.89 -2.05 -10.74
CA ASP A 132 27.15 -2.81 -10.96
C ASP A 132 27.39 -3.24 -12.42
N GLN A 133 26.34 -3.32 -13.25
CA GLN A 133 26.40 -3.78 -14.64
C GLN A 133 26.34 -2.64 -15.67
N ASP A 134 26.08 -1.41 -15.23
CA ASP A 134 25.91 -0.27 -16.13
C ASP A 134 27.27 0.41 -16.37
N ILE A 135 27.64 0.57 -17.64
CA ILE A 135 28.70 1.51 -18.04
C ILE A 135 28.04 2.90 -18.09
N VAL A 136 28.19 3.66 -17.02
CA VAL A 136 27.67 5.03 -16.93
C VAL A 136 28.81 6.02 -17.13
N ASP A 137 28.80 6.76 -18.23
CA ASP A 137 29.65 7.94 -18.39
C ASP A 137 29.10 9.06 -17.52
N SER A 138 29.82 9.42 -16.46
CA SER A 138 29.39 10.43 -15.50
C SER A 138 30.51 11.40 -15.18
N PRO A 139 30.25 12.72 -15.23
CA PRO A 139 31.20 13.72 -14.73
C PRO A 139 31.22 13.79 -13.19
N TYR A 140 30.43 12.97 -12.49
CA TYR A 140 30.29 12.95 -11.05
C TYR A 140 30.73 11.60 -10.46
N PRO A 141 31.18 11.56 -9.19
CA PRO A 141 31.55 10.32 -8.52
C PRO A 141 30.43 9.27 -8.56
N LEU A 142 30.80 8.05 -8.95
CA LEU A 142 29.89 6.91 -8.98
C LEU A 142 29.84 6.19 -7.64
N ILE A 143 28.63 5.82 -7.22
CA ILE A 143 28.35 4.85 -6.16
C ILE A 143 27.89 3.58 -6.84
N VAL A 144 28.69 2.53 -6.72
CA VAL A 144 28.47 1.26 -7.43
C VAL A 144 27.79 0.28 -6.49
N GLY A 145 26.60 -0.21 -6.86
CA GLY A 145 25.93 -1.24 -6.08
C GLY A 145 24.93 -2.06 -6.89
N ALA A 146 24.54 -3.20 -6.31
CA ALA A 146 23.57 -4.10 -6.92
C ALA A 146 22.22 -3.41 -7.15
N LEU A 147 21.61 -3.67 -8.31
CA LEU A 147 20.22 -3.28 -8.55
C LEU A 147 19.30 -4.26 -7.82
N MET A 148 18.43 -3.74 -6.97
CA MET A 148 17.24 -4.48 -6.55
C MET A 148 16.12 -4.23 -7.56
N ASP A 149 15.57 -5.30 -8.14
CA ASP A 149 14.43 -5.23 -9.05
C ASP A 149 13.13 -4.95 -8.25
N VAL A 150 12.99 -3.71 -7.79
CA VAL A 150 11.84 -3.20 -7.05
C VAL A 150 11.58 -1.75 -7.39
N SER A 151 10.30 -1.43 -7.55
CA SER A 151 9.82 -0.05 -7.68
C SER A 151 8.65 0.21 -6.72
N SER A 152 8.48 1.47 -6.31
CA SER A 152 7.31 1.89 -5.55
C SER A 152 6.00 1.56 -6.27
N THR A 153 5.97 1.66 -7.61
CA THR A 153 4.80 1.30 -8.42
C THR A 153 4.45 -0.19 -8.29
N ALA A 154 5.44 -1.08 -8.39
CA ALA A 154 5.21 -2.52 -8.22
C ALA A 154 4.69 -2.87 -6.81
N ILE A 155 5.10 -2.12 -5.78
CA ILE A 155 4.58 -2.29 -4.41
C ILE A 155 3.14 -1.79 -4.30
N ARG A 156 2.83 -0.59 -4.83
CA ARG A 156 1.45 -0.04 -4.82
C ARG A 156 0.46 -0.96 -5.54
N ASN A 157 0.90 -1.59 -6.63
CA ASN A 157 0.11 -2.54 -7.40
C ASN A 157 0.01 -3.93 -6.74
N GLY A 158 0.75 -4.20 -5.67
CA GLY A 158 0.81 -5.52 -5.04
C GLY A 158 1.55 -6.59 -5.86
N HIS A 159 2.34 -6.19 -6.85
CA HIS A 159 3.18 -7.12 -7.64
C HIS A 159 4.39 -7.61 -6.84
N THR A 160 4.89 -6.79 -5.90
CA THR A 160 6.00 -7.17 -5.03
C THR A 160 5.77 -6.68 -3.60
N THR A 161 6.47 -7.31 -2.66
CA THR A 161 6.45 -6.97 -1.23
C THR A 161 7.83 -6.63 -0.69
N GLN A 162 8.74 -6.22 -1.59
CA GLN A 162 10.13 -5.85 -1.26
C GLN A 162 10.25 -4.51 -0.51
N THR A 163 9.60 -4.43 0.65
CA THR A 163 9.75 -3.39 1.68
C THR A 163 9.57 -4.02 3.06
N LYS A 164 9.75 -3.26 4.15
CA LYS A 164 9.64 -3.83 5.50
C LYS A 164 8.22 -4.35 5.79
N PRO A 165 8.08 -5.49 6.48
CA PRO A 165 6.79 -6.00 6.96
C PRO A 165 5.93 -4.97 7.72
N SER A 166 6.56 -4.08 8.49
CA SER A 166 5.87 -3.01 9.20
C SER A 166 5.25 -1.97 8.26
N ILE A 167 5.90 -1.69 7.12
CA ILE A 167 5.41 -0.76 6.10
C ILE A 167 4.25 -1.39 5.34
N LEU A 168 4.36 -2.66 4.95
CA LEU A 168 3.25 -3.41 4.32
C LEU A 168 2.00 -3.40 5.21
N ARG A 169 2.18 -3.72 6.50
CA ARG A 169 1.07 -3.66 7.46
C ARG A 169 0.49 -2.24 7.57
N TYR A 170 1.35 -1.23 7.70
CA TYR A 170 0.93 0.16 7.80
C TYR A 170 0.11 0.60 6.60
N MET A 171 0.56 0.28 5.38
CA MET A 171 -0.17 0.58 4.14
C MET A 171 -1.58 -0.01 4.16
N MET A 172 -1.69 -1.30 4.46
CA MET A 172 -2.98 -1.99 4.46
C MET A 172 -3.91 -1.48 5.59
N GLU A 173 -3.39 -1.30 6.80
CA GLU A 173 -4.18 -0.82 7.95
C GLU A 173 -4.61 0.64 7.81
N LYS A 174 -3.88 1.46 7.05
CA LYS A 174 -4.25 2.85 6.74
C LYS A 174 -5.07 2.98 5.45
N GLY A 175 -5.30 1.88 4.74
CA GLY A 175 -6.01 1.88 3.46
C GLY A 175 -5.23 2.50 2.29
N LEU A 176 -3.91 2.63 2.42
CA LEU A 176 -3.06 3.19 1.37
C LEU A 176 -2.97 2.24 0.18
N TYR A 177 -3.17 2.78 -1.02
CA TYR A 177 -3.02 2.09 -2.30
C TYR A 177 -3.96 0.89 -2.53
N LEU A 178 -4.92 0.61 -1.63
CA LEU A 178 -5.82 -0.53 -1.75
C LEU A 178 -6.56 -0.55 -3.09
N GLU A 179 -7.05 0.59 -3.56
CA GLU A 179 -7.75 0.66 -4.84
C GLU A 179 -6.84 0.33 -6.03
N VAL A 180 -5.61 0.86 -6.04
CA VAL A 180 -4.63 0.57 -7.10
C VAL A 180 -4.28 -0.92 -7.09
N MET A 181 -4.07 -1.50 -5.91
CA MET A 181 -3.82 -2.93 -5.75
C MET A 181 -4.97 -3.79 -6.27
N ILE A 182 -6.21 -3.42 -5.94
CA ILE A 182 -7.41 -4.15 -6.37
C ILE A 182 -7.60 -4.07 -7.89
N ARG A 183 -7.47 -2.87 -8.47
CA ARG A 183 -7.56 -2.68 -9.93
C ARG A 183 -6.43 -3.35 -10.71
N SER A 184 -5.28 -3.58 -10.07
CA SER A 184 -4.15 -4.29 -10.69
C SER A 184 -4.31 -5.81 -10.67
N ARG A 185 -5.19 -6.35 -9.81
CA ARG A 185 -5.36 -7.80 -9.61
C ARG A 185 -6.68 -8.36 -10.14
N LEU A 186 -7.74 -7.56 -10.06
CA LEU A 186 -9.09 -7.98 -10.41
C LEU A 186 -9.54 -7.32 -11.71
N SER A 187 -10.42 -8.00 -12.44
CA SER A 187 -11.14 -7.43 -13.57
C SER A 187 -11.85 -6.13 -13.17
N GLU A 188 -12.06 -5.22 -14.13
CA GLU A 188 -12.75 -3.95 -13.89
C GLU A 188 -14.12 -4.16 -13.23
N PHE A 189 -14.90 -5.13 -13.73
CA PHE A 189 -16.19 -5.50 -13.16
C PHE A 189 -16.09 -5.86 -11.67
N ARG A 190 -15.08 -6.66 -11.29
CA ARG A 190 -14.86 -7.10 -9.92
C ARG A 190 -14.30 -5.99 -9.04
N ALA A 191 -13.39 -5.16 -9.56
CA ALA A 191 -12.87 -4.01 -8.84
C ALA A 191 -13.99 -3.02 -8.48
N GLU A 192 -14.90 -2.73 -9.43
CA GLU A 192 -16.07 -1.89 -9.18
C GLU A 192 -17.04 -2.52 -8.16
N HIS A 193 -17.24 -3.84 -8.19
CA HIS A 193 -17.97 -4.56 -7.13
C HIS A 193 -17.34 -4.31 -5.76
N VAL A 194 -16.04 -4.54 -5.62
CA VAL A 194 -15.30 -4.35 -4.36
C VAL A 194 -15.42 -2.92 -3.83
N ILE A 195 -15.35 -1.92 -4.70
CA ILE A 195 -15.49 -0.51 -4.35
C ILE A 195 -16.90 -0.22 -3.81
N ARG A 196 -17.96 -0.71 -4.47
CA ARG A 196 -19.35 -0.54 -3.99
C ARG A 196 -19.60 -1.29 -2.68
N VAL A 197 -18.99 -2.46 -2.49
CA VAL A 197 -19.03 -3.18 -1.20
C VAL A 197 -18.36 -2.37 -0.10
N ARG A 198 -17.20 -1.75 -0.35
CA ARG A 198 -16.55 -0.83 0.60
C ARG A 198 -17.47 0.32 0.98
N ASP A 199 -18.06 0.99 0.00
CA ASP A 199 -18.88 2.18 0.26
C ASP A 199 -20.11 1.84 1.08
N LEU A 200 -20.82 0.76 0.73
CA LEU A 200 -21.96 0.29 1.52
C LEU A 200 -21.54 -0.22 2.91
N ALA A 201 -20.41 -0.91 3.03
CA ALA A 201 -19.91 -1.37 4.33
C ALA A 201 -19.57 -0.20 5.25
N LEU A 202 -19.00 0.88 4.73
CA LEU A 202 -18.74 2.11 5.48
C LEU A 202 -20.04 2.79 5.89
N GLU A 203 -20.99 2.92 4.97
CA GLU A 203 -22.33 3.48 5.21
C GLU A 203 -23.06 2.76 6.36
N ILE A 204 -23.00 1.42 6.41
CA ILE A 204 -23.61 0.63 7.50
C ILE A 204 -22.76 0.75 8.77
N GLY A 205 -21.44 0.62 8.65
CA GLY A 205 -20.52 0.53 9.78
C GLY A 205 -20.42 1.80 10.64
N GLU A 206 -20.73 2.97 10.07
CA GLU A 206 -20.81 4.24 10.82
C GLU A 206 -21.82 4.19 11.97
N HIS A 207 -22.87 3.37 11.87
CA HIS A 207 -23.88 3.20 12.92
C HIS A 207 -23.45 2.29 14.08
N TYR A 208 -22.34 1.56 13.94
CA TYR A 208 -21.91 0.53 14.92
C TYR A 208 -20.55 0.80 15.56
N GLY A 209 -20.01 2.02 15.43
CA GLY A 209 -18.79 2.45 16.11
C GLY A 209 -17.52 1.71 15.68
N LEU A 210 -17.54 1.04 14.53
CA LEU A 210 -16.37 0.37 13.98
C LEU A 210 -15.45 1.40 13.31
N LYS A 211 -14.13 1.18 13.41
CA LYS A 211 -13.14 2.05 12.76
C LYS A 211 -13.27 1.97 11.24
N LYS A 212 -13.32 3.13 10.57
CA LYS A 212 -13.47 3.22 9.11
C LYS A 212 -12.40 2.43 8.37
N GLU A 213 -11.15 2.49 8.83
CA GLU A 213 -10.04 1.76 8.22
C GLU A 213 -10.18 0.25 8.35
N THR A 214 -10.75 -0.24 9.46
CA THR A 214 -11.00 -1.68 9.67
C THR A 214 -12.10 -2.18 8.74
N ILE A 215 -13.17 -1.40 8.56
CA ILE A 215 -14.24 -1.70 7.61
C ILE A 215 -13.69 -1.70 6.18
N ALA A 216 -12.99 -0.62 5.80
CA ALA A 216 -12.44 -0.45 4.47
C ALA A 216 -11.45 -1.55 4.11
N LEU A 217 -10.55 -1.94 5.01
CA LEU A 217 -9.62 -3.05 4.78
C LEU A 217 -10.36 -4.37 4.56
N ALA A 218 -11.35 -4.68 5.41
CA ALA A 218 -12.12 -5.92 5.27
C ALA A 218 -12.90 -5.96 3.95
N ALA A 219 -13.54 -4.86 3.58
CA ALA A 219 -14.34 -4.75 2.37
C ALA A 219 -13.49 -4.69 1.09
N MET A 220 -12.39 -3.93 1.07
CA MET A 220 -11.53 -3.85 -0.11
C MET A 220 -10.83 -5.18 -0.42
N CYS A 221 -10.53 -6.00 0.59
CA CYS A 221 -9.76 -7.23 0.39
C CYS A 221 -10.60 -8.52 0.43
N HIS A 222 -11.93 -8.47 0.57
CA HIS A 222 -12.75 -9.68 0.71
C HIS A 222 -12.66 -10.61 -0.51
N ASP A 223 -12.56 -10.01 -1.69
CA ASP A 223 -12.54 -10.67 -3.00
C ASP A 223 -11.15 -10.65 -3.65
N LEU A 224 -10.09 -10.36 -2.88
CA LEU A 224 -8.72 -10.21 -3.40
C LEU A 224 -8.25 -11.41 -4.23
N CYS A 225 -8.66 -12.62 -3.85
CA CYS A 225 -8.30 -13.87 -4.52
C CYS A 225 -9.44 -14.43 -5.39
N LYS A 226 -10.46 -13.64 -5.73
CA LYS A 226 -11.68 -14.15 -6.34
C LYS A 226 -11.49 -14.72 -7.74
N GLU A 227 -10.54 -14.16 -8.48
CA GLU A 227 -10.21 -14.52 -9.86
C GLU A 227 -8.94 -15.36 -9.96
N ASP A 228 -8.35 -15.75 -8.82
CA ASP A 228 -7.21 -16.65 -8.78
C ASP A 228 -7.62 -18.06 -9.27
N SER A 229 -6.66 -18.80 -9.84
CA SER A 229 -6.90 -20.16 -10.33
C SER A 229 -7.32 -21.10 -9.19
N LEU A 230 -8.11 -22.14 -9.50
CA LEU A 230 -8.47 -23.15 -8.50
C LEU A 230 -7.23 -23.83 -7.90
N GLU A 231 -6.16 -23.97 -8.69
CA GLU A 231 -4.89 -24.52 -8.21
C GLU A 231 -4.28 -23.63 -7.12
N ASP A 232 -4.17 -22.32 -7.38
CA ASP A 232 -3.62 -21.35 -6.42
C ASP A 232 -4.47 -21.26 -5.16
N LEU A 233 -5.81 -21.22 -5.32
CA LEU A 233 -6.75 -21.25 -4.20
C LEU A 233 -6.58 -22.51 -3.36
N THR A 234 -6.45 -23.67 -4.00
CA THR A 234 -6.25 -24.95 -3.32
C THR A 234 -4.89 -24.99 -2.61
N ARG A 235 -3.84 -24.42 -3.21
CA ARG A 235 -2.51 -24.30 -2.60
C ARG A 235 -2.56 -23.47 -1.32
N ALA A 236 -3.24 -22.31 -1.35
CA ALA A 236 -3.45 -21.48 -0.17
C ALA A 236 -4.26 -22.20 0.92
N MET A 237 -5.32 -22.92 0.53
CA MET A 237 -6.12 -23.74 1.44
C MET A 237 -5.29 -24.83 2.12
N ARG A 238 -4.49 -25.60 1.37
CA ARG A 238 -3.62 -26.65 1.93
C ARG A 238 -2.61 -26.09 2.92
N ALA A 239 -2.04 -24.91 2.62
CA ALA A 239 -1.02 -24.31 3.45
C ALA A 239 -1.54 -23.80 4.81
N SER A 240 -2.80 -23.32 4.87
CA SER A 240 -3.33 -22.65 6.08
C SER A 240 -4.57 -23.27 6.70
N TYR A 241 -5.32 -24.06 5.93
CA TYR A 241 -6.61 -24.62 6.33
C TYR A 241 -6.77 -26.06 5.78
N PRO A 242 -5.83 -26.98 6.06
CA PRO A 242 -5.87 -28.34 5.51
C PRO A 242 -7.20 -29.05 5.85
N ASP A 243 -7.74 -28.83 7.05
CA ASP A 243 -8.99 -29.42 7.53
C ASP A 243 -10.24 -28.89 6.79
N LYS A 244 -10.10 -27.87 5.95
CA LYS A 244 -11.19 -27.20 5.23
C LYS A 244 -11.17 -27.44 3.73
N ILE A 245 -10.31 -28.35 3.25
CA ILE A 245 -10.18 -28.69 1.83
C ILE A 245 -11.36 -29.51 1.28
N SER A 246 -12.24 -30.00 2.15
CA SER A 246 -13.49 -30.66 1.76
C SER A 246 -14.62 -29.67 1.48
N LEU A 247 -14.42 -28.37 1.75
CA LEU A 247 -15.41 -27.34 1.50
C LEU A 247 -15.57 -27.06 0.00
N ALA A 248 -16.71 -26.47 -0.38
CA ALA A 248 -16.97 -26.11 -1.77
C ALA A 248 -15.92 -25.10 -2.29
N PRO A 249 -15.31 -25.33 -3.48
CA PRO A 249 -14.30 -24.43 -4.04
C PRO A 249 -14.72 -22.96 -4.14
N ALA A 250 -16.03 -22.71 -4.33
CA ALA A 250 -16.60 -21.37 -4.41
C ALA A 250 -16.27 -20.47 -3.21
N ILE A 251 -15.98 -21.04 -2.03
CA ILE A 251 -15.66 -20.29 -0.81
C ILE A 251 -14.16 -20.11 -0.55
N TYR A 252 -13.29 -20.75 -1.35
CA TYR A 252 -11.84 -20.75 -1.10
C TYR A 252 -11.21 -19.37 -1.18
N HIS A 253 -11.68 -18.50 -2.07
CA HIS A 253 -11.12 -17.14 -2.23
C HIS A 253 -11.14 -16.32 -0.93
N GLY A 254 -12.17 -16.43 -0.08
CA GLY A 254 -12.20 -15.74 1.21
C GLY A 254 -11.13 -16.28 2.18
N PHE A 255 -10.83 -17.58 2.12
CA PHE A 255 -9.75 -18.17 2.91
C PHE A 255 -8.37 -17.81 2.36
N ALA A 256 -8.19 -17.85 1.04
CA ALA A 256 -6.96 -17.46 0.37
C ALA A 256 -6.65 -15.97 0.61
N ALA A 257 -7.63 -15.08 0.50
CA ALA A 257 -7.46 -13.66 0.78
C ALA A 257 -7.03 -13.41 2.23
N ALA A 258 -7.65 -14.08 3.20
CA ALA A 258 -7.24 -13.97 4.60
C ALA A 258 -5.85 -14.57 4.87
N HIS A 259 -5.50 -15.68 4.20
CA HIS A 259 -4.15 -16.23 4.25
C HIS A 259 -3.14 -15.18 3.76
N GLU A 260 -3.34 -14.65 2.55
CA GLU A 260 -2.43 -13.69 1.94
C GLU A 260 -2.29 -12.42 2.78
N LEU A 261 -3.38 -11.85 3.29
CA LEU A 261 -3.31 -10.69 4.18
C LEU A 261 -2.47 -10.96 5.43
N SER A 262 -2.58 -12.17 6.00
CA SER A 262 -1.85 -12.53 7.21
C SER A 262 -0.36 -12.81 6.97
N THR A 263 -0.01 -13.44 5.85
CA THR A 263 1.35 -13.90 5.56
C THR A 263 2.15 -12.89 4.74
N ARG A 264 1.54 -12.33 3.70
CA ARG A 264 2.18 -11.43 2.76
C ARG A 264 2.15 -9.98 3.22
N TYR A 265 1.04 -9.56 3.84
CA TYR A 265 0.84 -8.19 4.31
C TYR A 265 0.90 -8.05 5.84
N TYR A 266 1.15 -9.16 6.54
CA TYR A 266 1.36 -9.18 7.99
C TYR A 266 0.20 -8.60 8.81
N ILE A 267 -1.03 -8.65 8.29
CA ILE A 267 -2.24 -8.22 9.00
C ILE A 267 -2.50 -9.17 10.16
N ARG A 268 -2.68 -8.60 11.36
CA ARG A 268 -2.88 -9.37 12.60
C ARG A 268 -4.29 -9.23 13.18
N ASN A 269 -5.11 -8.33 12.64
CA ASN A 269 -6.47 -8.12 13.13
C ASN A 269 -7.33 -9.36 12.84
N LYS A 270 -7.57 -10.17 13.87
CA LYS A 270 -8.37 -11.41 13.78
C LYS A 270 -9.81 -11.15 13.32
N GLN A 271 -10.39 -10.00 13.64
CA GLN A 271 -11.76 -9.67 13.24
C GLN A 271 -11.83 -9.44 11.72
N VAL A 272 -10.87 -8.72 11.14
CA VAL A 272 -10.74 -8.52 9.69
C VAL A 272 -10.56 -9.85 8.98
N LEU A 273 -9.57 -10.66 9.41
CA LEU A 273 -9.29 -11.95 8.79
C LEU A 273 -10.49 -12.91 8.92
N SER A 274 -11.20 -12.90 10.05
CA SER A 274 -12.40 -13.72 10.22
C SER A 274 -13.58 -13.25 9.39
N ALA A 275 -13.78 -11.94 9.25
CA ALA A 275 -14.82 -11.36 8.41
C ALA A 275 -14.61 -11.78 6.95
N ILE A 276 -13.39 -11.63 6.42
CA ILE A 276 -13.05 -12.00 5.04
C ILE A 276 -13.22 -13.51 4.81
N ARG A 277 -12.76 -14.39 5.71
CA ARG A 277 -12.96 -15.84 5.53
C ARG A 277 -14.43 -16.25 5.46
N GLY A 278 -15.27 -15.61 6.27
CA GLY A 278 -16.67 -15.96 6.42
C GLY A 278 -17.62 -15.16 5.52
N HIS A 279 -17.12 -14.27 4.67
CA HIS A 279 -17.96 -13.31 3.94
C HIS A 279 -18.88 -13.96 2.92
N VAL A 280 -18.55 -15.16 2.42
CA VAL A 280 -19.41 -15.87 1.45
C VAL A 280 -20.57 -16.57 2.15
N THR A 281 -20.30 -17.17 3.31
CA THR A 281 -21.24 -18.04 4.03
C THR A 281 -22.03 -17.32 5.12
N GLY A 282 -21.61 -16.10 5.50
CA GLY A 282 -22.18 -15.40 6.64
C GLY A 282 -21.95 -16.17 7.94
N ALA A 283 -20.73 -16.70 8.12
CA ALA A 283 -20.36 -17.48 9.32
C ALA A 283 -19.92 -16.61 10.50
N SER A 284 -19.72 -15.30 10.31
CA SER A 284 -19.28 -14.40 11.37
C SER A 284 -20.45 -13.94 12.25
N HIS A 285 -20.22 -13.94 13.56
CA HIS A 285 -21.10 -13.32 14.56
C HIS A 285 -20.62 -11.93 15.02
N HIS A 286 -19.44 -11.50 14.55
CA HIS A 286 -18.92 -10.17 14.84
C HIS A 286 -19.54 -9.14 13.88
N PRO A 287 -19.88 -7.91 14.35
CA PRO A 287 -20.50 -6.87 13.51
C PRO A 287 -19.78 -6.63 12.18
N LEU A 288 -18.44 -6.55 12.18
CA LEU A 288 -17.65 -6.40 10.95
C LEU A 288 -17.96 -7.46 9.88
N GLY A 289 -18.09 -8.71 10.28
CA GLY A 289 -18.38 -9.79 9.33
C GLY A 289 -19.84 -9.81 8.89
N MET A 290 -20.77 -9.38 9.74
CA MET A 290 -22.18 -9.19 9.34
C MET A 290 -22.32 -8.06 8.34
N ILE A 291 -21.67 -6.92 8.59
CA ILE A 291 -21.63 -5.77 7.69
C ILE A 291 -21.02 -6.17 6.36
N LEU A 292 -19.87 -6.84 6.36
CA LEU A 292 -19.23 -7.29 5.12
C LEU A 292 -20.12 -8.25 4.32
N TYR A 293 -20.77 -9.20 4.99
CA TYR A 293 -21.71 -10.13 4.35
C TYR A 293 -22.91 -9.40 3.72
N ILE A 294 -23.52 -8.46 4.46
CA ILE A 294 -24.64 -7.66 3.95
C ILE A 294 -24.16 -6.82 2.76
N ALA A 295 -23.05 -6.11 2.90
CA ALA A 295 -22.53 -5.24 1.86
C ALA A 295 -22.20 -6.03 0.57
N ASP A 296 -21.56 -7.20 0.65
CA ASP A 296 -21.28 -8.05 -0.51
C ASP A 296 -22.56 -8.48 -1.26
N LYS A 297 -23.65 -8.77 -0.53
CA LYS A 297 -24.91 -9.25 -1.15
C LYS A 297 -25.88 -8.15 -1.54
N CYS A 298 -25.71 -6.94 -1.01
CA CYS A 298 -26.69 -5.86 -1.11
C CYS A 298 -26.15 -4.58 -1.77
N GLU A 299 -24.87 -4.54 -2.15
CA GLU A 299 -24.32 -3.40 -2.88
C GLU A 299 -25.15 -3.03 -4.12
N ARG A 300 -25.19 -1.74 -4.46
CA ARG A 300 -26.18 -1.16 -5.39
C ARG A 300 -25.97 -1.53 -6.87
N GLY A 301 -24.94 -2.31 -7.19
CA GLY A 301 -24.75 -2.96 -8.49
C GLY A 301 -25.38 -4.36 -8.58
N ARG A 302 -25.93 -4.89 -7.48
CA ARG A 302 -26.67 -6.17 -7.49
C ARG A 302 -28.00 -6.04 -8.24
N PRO A 303 -28.50 -7.13 -8.87
CA PRO A 303 -29.71 -7.08 -9.69
C PRO A 303 -31.01 -6.88 -8.90
N HIS A 304 -30.99 -7.06 -7.58
CA HIS A 304 -32.17 -6.93 -6.72
C HIS A 304 -32.13 -5.61 -5.95
N ASP A 305 -33.29 -4.98 -5.78
CA ASP A 305 -33.43 -3.86 -4.86
C ASP A 305 -33.26 -4.34 -3.42
N ASN A 306 -32.23 -3.80 -2.76
CA ASN A 306 -31.87 -4.14 -1.40
C ASN A 306 -32.04 -2.96 -0.43
N GLU A 307 -32.62 -1.83 -0.84
CA GLU A 307 -32.67 -0.61 -0.01
C GLU A 307 -33.38 -0.82 1.33
N ALA A 308 -34.47 -1.61 1.35
CA ALA A 308 -35.15 -1.95 2.61
C ALA A 308 -34.25 -2.74 3.58
N LEU A 309 -33.43 -3.64 3.05
CA LEU A 309 -32.49 -4.44 3.84
C LEU A 309 -31.29 -3.61 4.29
N ILE A 310 -30.80 -2.70 3.43
CA ILE A 310 -29.76 -1.72 3.77
C ILE A 310 -30.25 -0.80 4.90
N ALA A 311 -31.46 -0.24 4.79
CA ALA A 311 -32.06 0.59 5.82
C ALA A 311 -32.19 -0.16 7.15
N LEU A 312 -32.67 -1.42 7.12
CA LEU A 312 -32.74 -2.27 8.31
C LEU A 312 -31.34 -2.50 8.91
N SER A 313 -30.32 -2.72 8.07
CA SER A 313 -28.96 -3.00 8.53
C SER A 313 -28.30 -1.85 9.29
N LYS A 314 -28.78 -0.61 9.13
CA LYS A 314 -28.32 0.58 9.87
C LYS A 314 -28.98 0.71 11.24
N VAL A 315 -30.14 0.09 11.44
CA VAL A 315 -30.92 0.16 12.68
C VAL A 315 -30.73 -1.10 13.52
N ASP A 316 -30.87 -2.28 12.90
CA ASP A 316 -30.69 -3.59 13.53
C ASP A 316 -29.91 -4.53 12.60
N LEU A 317 -28.58 -4.49 12.75
CA LEU A 317 -27.64 -5.33 12.01
C LEU A 317 -27.95 -6.83 12.15
N ASN A 318 -28.39 -7.28 13.33
CA ASN A 318 -28.68 -8.68 13.56
C ASN A 318 -29.95 -9.12 12.84
N ALA A 319 -30.99 -8.28 12.84
CA ALA A 319 -32.21 -8.54 12.09
C ALA A 319 -31.95 -8.58 10.58
N ALA A 320 -31.24 -7.59 10.04
CA ALA A 320 -30.86 -7.55 8.63
C ALA A 320 -30.04 -8.78 8.23
N PHE A 321 -29.03 -9.14 9.02
CA PHE A 321 -28.19 -10.29 8.76
C PHE A 321 -28.97 -11.60 8.73
N ARG A 322 -29.86 -11.84 9.71
CA ARG A 322 -30.72 -13.03 9.73
C ARG A 322 -31.69 -13.06 8.55
N GLN A 323 -32.27 -11.92 8.20
CA GLN A 323 -33.18 -11.81 7.06
C GLN A 323 -32.47 -12.16 5.75
N LEU A 324 -31.31 -11.57 5.50
CA LEU A 324 -30.51 -11.85 4.31
C LEU A 324 -30.12 -13.33 4.21
N LYS A 325 -29.66 -13.94 5.32
CA LYS A 325 -29.32 -15.37 5.33
C LYS A 325 -30.51 -16.26 4.93
N ARG A 326 -31.72 -15.93 5.39
CA ARG A 326 -32.94 -16.65 4.99
C ARG A 326 -33.24 -16.48 3.49
N GLN A 327 -33.07 -15.27 2.96
CA GLN A 327 -33.26 -15.00 1.53
C GLN A 327 -32.26 -15.77 0.66
N GLN A 328 -30.98 -15.81 1.06
CA GLN A 328 -29.93 -16.56 0.35
C GLN A 328 -30.19 -18.07 0.38
N ALA A 329 -30.57 -18.64 1.53
CA ALA A 329 -30.91 -20.05 1.64
C ALA A 329 -32.09 -20.44 0.73
N ALA A 330 -33.13 -19.60 0.67
CA ALA A 330 -34.28 -19.82 -0.20
C ALA A 330 -33.90 -19.74 -1.70
N TYR A 331 -33.01 -18.81 -2.06
CA TYR A 331 -32.50 -18.69 -3.42
C TYR A 331 -31.68 -19.91 -3.85
N GLU A 332 -30.77 -20.38 -3.00
CA GLU A 332 -29.96 -21.58 -3.27
C GLU A 332 -30.81 -22.84 -3.43
N GLN A 333 -31.87 -22.99 -2.61
CA GLN A 333 -32.82 -24.09 -2.74
C GLN A 333 -33.54 -24.05 -4.10
N ARG A 334 -34.08 -22.88 -4.50
CA ARG A 334 -34.76 -22.73 -5.80
C ARG A 334 -33.84 -23.05 -6.97
N LYS A 335 -32.58 -22.62 -6.90
CA LYS A 335 -31.57 -22.87 -7.95
C LYS A 335 -31.24 -24.35 -8.10
N ARG A 336 -31.21 -25.11 -7.00
CA ARG A 336 -31.01 -26.57 -7.04
C ARG A 336 -32.21 -27.26 -7.67
N SER A 337 -33.43 -26.87 -7.31
CA SER A 337 -34.68 -27.43 -7.85
C SER A 337 -34.97 -27.08 -9.32
N THR A 338 -34.23 -26.15 -9.93
CA THR A 338 -34.34 -25.80 -11.37
C THR A 338 -33.23 -26.43 -12.22
N HIS A 339 -32.32 -27.20 -11.62
CA HIS A 339 -31.25 -27.94 -12.32
C HIS A 339 -31.36 -29.47 -12.08
N GLU A 340 -32.41 -29.91 -11.39
CA GLU A 340 -32.97 -31.27 -11.45
C GLU A 340 -34.12 -31.27 -12.47
#